data_AF-A0AAV9N8M8-F1
#
_entry.id   AF-A0AAV9N8M8-F1
#
_cell.length_a   1.000
_cell.length_b   1.000
_cell.length_c   1.000
_cell.angle_alpha   90.00
_cell.angle_beta   90.00
_cell.angle_gamma   90.00
#
_symmetry.space_group_name_H-M   'P 1'
#
loop_
_entity.id
_entity.type
_entity.pdbx_description
1 polymer ?
#
loop_
_entity_poly.entity_id
_entity_poly.type
_entity_poly.pdbx_seq_one_letter_code
_entity_poly.pdbx_strand_id
1 'polypeptide(L)'
;MRCAFIVNNPGEGRMHLQGALNIAKAIGGFHKLDELGLEAALLWDIHLACLTGQKPTISDDEVAYVVEKMLPQVPEWLEDSRLRFENLLGASLISDDNSDVCGALRRLFIATELLNSYSIRKEDNINETLVIRTLFAGHKLSHCDPTTNSPNIAAEHNIRMLESMRLTGMLVIFTTHLKATRKKDLFEELSKSLEVQLRSSAPALETCWGQYLEIMMWIFFVGAHGSPNVRRILWFIENIHRGAHILGINNWMQARIILKRFPYITKEFDKAFEDTWNSSHLGALKQTSI
;
A
#
# COMPACT_ATOMS: atom_id res chain seq x y z
N MET A 1 -17.61 2.98 18.31
CA MET A 1 -17.09 2.84 19.70
C MET A 1 -15.92 1.85 19.81
N ARG A 2 -15.87 0.75 19.04
CA ARG A 2 -14.81 -0.27 19.15
C ARG A 2 -13.40 0.12 18.63
N CYS A 3 -13.28 1.11 17.74
CA CYS A 3 -11.99 1.45 17.12
C CYS A 3 -11.04 2.27 18.03
N ALA A 4 -11.56 3.03 19.00
CA ALA A 4 -10.72 3.84 19.89
C ALA A 4 -9.98 3.00 20.93
N PHE A 5 -10.56 1.88 21.36
CA PHE A 5 -9.96 0.99 22.35
C PHE A 5 -8.70 0.30 21.83
N ILE A 6 -8.76 -0.23 20.60
CA ILE A 6 -7.64 -0.97 19.98
C ILE A 6 -6.48 -0.04 19.64
N VAL A 7 -6.76 1.20 19.24
CA VAL A 7 -5.72 2.21 19.01
C VAL A 7 -4.99 2.56 20.32
N ASN A 8 -5.72 2.68 21.42
CA ASN A 8 -5.13 3.03 22.71
C ASN A 8 -4.43 1.85 23.39
N ASN A 9 -4.85 0.60 23.10
CA ASN A 9 -4.30 -0.62 23.68
C ASN A 9 -4.13 -1.71 22.60
N PRO A 10 -3.16 -1.56 21.67
CA PRO A 10 -3.02 -2.50 20.56
C PRO A 10 -2.62 -3.91 21.02
N GLY A 11 -1.93 -4.04 22.16
CA GLY A 11 -1.65 -5.35 22.78
C GLY A 11 -2.91 -6.07 23.25
N GLU A 12 -3.86 -5.35 23.84
CA GLU A 12 -5.17 -5.91 24.23
C GLU A 12 -6.03 -6.24 23.01
N GLY A 13 -5.96 -5.40 21.96
CA GLY A 13 -6.52 -5.70 20.65
C GLY A 13 -6.03 -7.04 20.08
N ARG A 14 -4.72 -7.33 20.19
CA ARG A 14 -4.16 -8.63 19.79
C ARG A 14 -4.71 -9.79 20.61
N MET A 15 -4.86 -9.64 21.92
CA MET A 15 -5.46 -10.68 22.76
C MET A 15 -6.91 -10.99 22.33
N HIS A 16 -7.70 -9.96 22.03
CA HIS A 16 -9.06 -10.14 21.52
C HIS A 16 -9.09 -10.80 20.15
N LEU A 17 -8.21 -10.40 19.23
CA LEU A 17 -8.08 -11.04 17.94
C LEU A 17 -7.73 -12.52 18.11
N GLN A 18 -6.71 -12.85 18.91
CA GLN A 18 -6.33 -14.23 19.20
C GLN A 18 -7.49 -15.05 19.78
N GLY A 19 -8.27 -14.46 20.69
CA GLY A 19 -9.49 -15.08 21.21
C GLY A 19 -10.50 -15.39 20.09
N ALA A 20 -10.75 -14.43 19.20
CA ALA A 20 -11.60 -14.63 18.04
C ALA A 20 -11.06 -15.72 17.09
N LEU A 21 -9.74 -15.76 16.86
CA LEU A 21 -9.12 -16.80 16.04
C LEU A 21 -9.25 -18.19 16.66
N ASN A 22 -9.12 -18.29 17.98
CA ASN A 22 -9.30 -19.56 18.71
C ASN A 22 -10.75 -20.05 18.60
N ILE A 23 -11.73 -19.16 18.68
CA ILE A 23 -13.14 -19.48 18.45
C ILE A 23 -13.35 -19.94 17.00
N ALA A 24 -12.81 -19.21 16.02
CA ALA A 24 -12.89 -19.58 14.61
C ALA A 24 -12.32 -20.99 14.37
N LYS A 25 -11.15 -21.30 14.94
CA LYS A 25 -10.55 -22.63 14.91
C LYS A 25 -11.45 -23.70 15.53
N ALA A 26 -12.06 -23.42 16.68
CA ALA A 26 -12.96 -24.35 17.36
C ALA A 26 -14.24 -24.68 16.56
N ILE A 27 -14.75 -23.74 15.76
CA ILE A 27 -15.95 -23.94 14.91
C ILE A 27 -15.62 -24.50 13.52
N GLY A 28 -14.38 -24.93 13.28
CA GLY A 28 -13.96 -25.57 12.03
C GLY A 28 -12.99 -24.74 11.17
N GLY A 29 -12.49 -23.61 11.66
CA GLY A 29 -11.46 -22.79 11.00
C GLY A 29 -12.00 -21.58 10.23
N PHE A 30 -11.09 -20.77 9.70
CA PHE A 30 -11.40 -19.50 9.02
C PHE A 30 -12.36 -19.62 7.84
N HIS A 31 -12.35 -20.75 7.14
CA HIS A 31 -13.22 -20.99 6.00
C HIS A 31 -14.70 -21.19 6.35
N LYS A 32 -15.03 -21.22 7.65
CA LYS A 32 -16.39 -21.22 8.16
C LYS A 32 -16.91 -19.82 8.50
N LEU A 33 -16.04 -18.81 8.50
CA LEU A 33 -16.45 -17.42 8.62
C LEU A 33 -17.17 -16.99 7.34
N ASP A 34 -18.17 -16.12 7.50
CA ASP A 34 -18.76 -15.40 6.38
C ASP A 34 -17.78 -14.33 5.85
N GLU A 35 -18.12 -13.72 4.71
CA GLU A 35 -17.28 -12.71 4.04
C GLU A 35 -16.96 -11.52 4.96
N LEU A 36 -17.97 -11.03 5.70
CA LEU A 36 -17.80 -9.94 6.65
C LEU A 36 -16.89 -10.31 7.83
N GLY A 37 -17.05 -11.52 8.38
CA GLY A 37 -16.22 -12.03 9.47
C GLY A 37 -14.76 -12.19 9.05
N LEU A 38 -14.54 -12.68 7.83
CA LEU A 38 -13.22 -12.80 7.22
C LEU A 38 -12.58 -11.43 6.96
N GLU A 39 -13.33 -10.52 6.32
CA GLU A 39 -12.88 -9.15 6.06
C GLU A 39 -12.45 -8.49 7.36
N ALA A 40 -13.30 -8.55 8.39
CA ALA A 40 -13.01 -7.99 9.70
C ALA A 40 -11.76 -8.63 10.31
N ALA A 41 -11.63 -9.95 10.30
CA ALA A 41 -10.48 -10.65 10.88
C ALA A 41 -9.16 -10.23 10.21
N LEU A 42 -9.11 -10.28 8.87
CA LEU A 42 -7.91 -9.90 8.11
C LEU A 42 -7.56 -8.43 8.35
N LEU A 43 -8.55 -7.56 8.27
CA LEU A 43 -8.36 -6.14 8.47
C LEU A 43 -7.84 -5.81 9.87
N TRP A 44 -8.40 -6.43 10.91
CA TRP A 44 -7.93 -6.24 12.29
C TRP A 44 -6.51 -6.73 12.46
N ASP A 45 -6.17 -7.88 11.89
CA ASP A 45 -4.83 -8.46 11.99
C ASP A 45 -3.78 -7.57 11.34
N ILE A 46 -4.05 -7.06 10.13
CA ILE A 46 -3.18 -6.14 9.40
C ILE A 46 -3.07 -4.78 10.13
N HIS A 47 -4.17 -4.28 10.67
CA HIS A 47 -4.17 -3.03 11.44
C HIS A 47 -3.31 -3.14 12.70
N LEU A 48 -3.48 -4.23 13.46
CA LEU A 48 -2.67 -4.50 14.65
C LEU A 48 -1.20 -4.71 14.30
N ALA A 49 -0.90 -5.39 13.18
CA ALA A 49 0.46 -5.54 12.68
C ALA A 49 1.12 -4.18 12.45
N CYS A 50 0.42 -3.26 11.79
CA CYS A 50 0.95 -1.90 11.55
C CYS A 50 1.16 -1.10 12.83
N LEU A 51 0.24 -1.15 13.78
CA LEU A 51 0.35 -0.36 15.02
C LEU A 51 1.39 -0.91 15.99
N THR A 52 1.66 -2.22 15.96
CA THR A 52 2.58 -2.87 16.93
C THR A 52 3.95 -3.20 16.34
N GLY A 53 4.09 -3.18 15.01
CA GLY A 53 5.28 -3.66 14.31
C GLY A 53 5.50 -5.18 14.39
N GLN A 54 4.57 -5.94 14.97
CA GLN A 54 4.68 -7.40 15.00
C GLN A 54 3.97 -8.01 13.80
N LYS A 55 4.36 -9.23 13.41
CA LYS A 55 3.73 -9.95 12.30
C LYS A 55 2.24 -10.22 12.57
N PRO A 56 1.43 -10.40 11.52
CA PRO A 56 0.06 -10.85 11.65
C PRO A 56 -0.04 -12.19 12.40
N THR A 57 -1.19 -12.42 13.01
CA THR A 57 -1.47 -13.58 13.88
C THR A 57 -2.12 -14.72 13.09
N ILE A 58 -2.86 -14.38 12.03
CA ILE A 58 -3.43 -15.34 11.10
C ILE A 58 -2.29 -15.91 10.26
N SER A 59 -2.26 -17.24 10.06
CA SER A 59 -1.20 -17.86 9.27
C SER A 59 -1.43 -17.69 7.76
N ASP A 60 -0.33 -17.66 7.01
CA ASP A 60 -0.38 -17.57 5.55
C ASP A 60 -1.19 -18.71 4.91
N ASP A 61 -1.11 -19.93 5.45
CA ASP A 61 -1.85 -21.10 4.95
C ASP A 61 -3.36 -20.94 5.12
N GLU A 62 -3.79 -20.40 6.27
CA GLU A 62 -5.21 -20.13 6.54
C GLU A 62 -5.77 -19.10 5.56
N VAL A 63 -5.01 -18.03 5.28
CA VAL A 63 -5.46 -17.00 4.34
C VAL A 63 -5.39 -17.50 2.89
N ALA A 64 -4.36 -18.26 2.52
CA ALA A 64 -4.22 -18.83 1.18
C ALA A 64 -5.38 -19.75 0.82
N TYR A 65 -5.77 -20.65 1.73
CA TYR A 65 -6.91 -21.54 1.53
C TYR A 65 -8.23 -20.78 1.31
N VAL A 66 -8.43 -19.70 2.07
CA VAL A 66 -9.59 -18.82 1.93
C VAL A 66 -9.57 -18.10 0.57
N VAL A 67 -8.41 -17.58 0.17
CA VAL A 67 -8.20 -16.90 -1.12
C VAL A 67 -8.52 -17.84 -2.28
N GLU A 68 -8.00 -19.07 -2.27
CA GLU A 68 -8.21 -20.06 -3.34
C GLU A 68 -9.68 -20.46 -3.49
N LYS A 69 -10.40 -20.56 -2.37
CA LYS A 69 -11.79 -21.02 -2.37
C LYS A 69 -12.80 -19.92 -2.68
N MET A 70 -12.54 -18.69 -2.24
CA MET A 70 -13.50 -17.59 -2.30
C MET A 70 -13.26 -16.64 -3.47
N LEU A 71 -12.02 -16.49 -3.91
CA LEU A 71 -11.69 -15.49 -4.91
C LEU A 71 -11.72 -16.11 -6.31
N PRO A 72 -12.37 -15.45 -7.31
CA PRO A 72 -12.38 -15.95 -8.67
C PRO A 72 -10.96 -16.08 -9.24
N GLN A 73 -10.80 -16.74 -10.37
CA GLN A 73 -9.49 -16.71 -11.03
C GLN A 73 -9.16 -15.29 -11.51
N VAL A 74 -7.88 -14.94 -11.48
CA VAL A 74 -7.43 -13.67 -12.07
C VAL A 74 -7.68 -13.75 -13.58
N PRO A 75 -8.42 -12.80 -14.18
CA PRO A 75 -8.64 -12.79 -15.61
C PRO A 75 -7.34 -12.74 -16.43
N GLU A 76 -7.30 -13.46 -17.55
CA GLU A 76 -6.10 -13.55 -18.41
C GLU A 76 -5.63 -12.19 -18.93
N TRP A 77 -6.53 -11.23 -19.16
CA TRP A 77 -6.17 -9.88 -19.61
C TRP A 77 -5.30 -9.11 -18.61
N LEU A 78 -5.25 -9.53 -17.35
CA LEU A 78 -4.37 -8.94 -16.34
C LEU A 78 -2.94 -9.46 -16.38
N GLU A 79 -2.66 -10.55 -17.11
CA GLU A 79 -1.30 -11.08 -17.24
C GLU A 79 -0.36 -10.03 -17.88
N ASP A 80 -0.84 -9.33 -18.91
CA ASP A 80 -0.08 -8.25 -19.54
C ASP A 80 0.17 -7.07 -18.58
N SER A 81 -0.84 -6.69 -17.78
CA SER A 81 -0.69 -5.65 -16.76
C SER A 81 0.30 -6.08 -15.68
N ARG A 82 0.25 -7.34 -15.27
CA ARG A 82 1.17 -7.94 -14.28
C ARG A 82 2.62 -7.89 -14.76
N LEU A 83 2.88 -8.33 -15.99
CA LEU A 83 4.22 -8.30 -16.58
C LEU A 83 4.74 -6.86 -16.72
N ARG A 84 3.88 -5.90 -17.09
CA ARG A 84 4.26 -4.48 -17.14
C ARG A 84 4.66 -3.94 -15.77
N PHE A 85 3.93 -4.33 -14.71
CA PHE A 85 4.27 -3.94 -13.35
C PHE A 85 5.60 -4.57 -12.89
N GLU A 86 5.83 -5.86 -13.17
CA GLU A 86 7.08 -6.55 -12.83
C GLU A 86 8.30 -5.88 -13.51
N ASN A 87 8.16 -5.51 -14.78
CA ASN A 87 9.22 -4.83 -15.53
C ASN A 87 9.57 -3.44 -14.97
N LEU A 88 8.69 -2.80 -14.20
CA LEU A 88 8.94 -1.50 -13.57
C LEU A 88 9.80 -1.57 -12.31
N LEU A 89 9.79 -2.71 -11.62
CA LEU A 89 10.52 -2.88 -10.37
C LEU A 89 12.02 -3.06 -10.62
N GLY A 90 12.41 -3.48 -11.83
CA GLY A 90 13.79 -3.73 -12.21
C GLY A 90 14.37 -4.98 -11.55
N ALA A 91 15.33 -5.63 -12.21
CA ALA A 91 15.94 -6.87 -11.73
C ALA A 91 16.65 -6.75 -10.37
N SER A 92 16.99 -5.52 -9.96
CA SER A 92 17.67 -5.20 -8.70
C SER A 92 16.76 -5.25 -7.46
N LEU A 93 15.43 -5.10 -7.63
CA LEU A 93 14.46 -5.15 -6.53
C LEU A 93 13.76 -6.50 -6.40
N ILE A 94 13.80 -7.35 -7.43
CA ILE A 94 13.10 -8.63 -7.46
C ILE A 94 13.87 -9.66 -6.63
N SER A 95 13.20 -10.26 -5.65
CA SER A 95 13.61 -11.51 -5.00
C SER A 95 12.55 -12.59 -5.22
N ASP A 96 12.65 -13.74 -4.54
CA ASP A 96 11.81 -14.91 -4.83
C ASP A 96 10.30 -14.62 -4.60
N ASP A 97 9.45 -15.11 -5.51
CA ASP A 97 8.14 -14.58 -5.86
C ASP A 97 7.03 -14.78 -4.80
N ASN A 98 7.29 -15.58 -3.77
CA ASN A 98 6.23 -16.12 -2.90
C ASN A 98 6.11 -15.44 -1.52
N SER A 99 7.11 -14.67 -1.09
CA SER A 99 7.12 -14.05 0.26
C SER A 99 7.75 -12.66 0.32
N ASP A 100 8.06 -12.05 -0.80
CA ASP A 100 8.72 -10.74 -0.84
C ASP A 100 7.75 -9.57 -1.06
N VAL A 101 8.28 -8.36 -0.84
CA VAL A 101 7.51 -7.11 -0.97
C VAL A 101 6.97 -6.94 -2.41
N CYS A 102 7.73 -7.34 -3.42
CA CYS A 102 7.36 -7.20 -4.82
C CYS A 102 6.17 -8.11 -5.19
N GLY A 103 6.19 -9.37 -4.76
CA GLY A 103 5.10 -10.32 -4.93
C GLY A 103 3.83 -9.85 -4.21
N ALA A 104 3.97 -9.29 -3.00
CA ALA A 104 2.84 -8.72 -2.27
C ALA A 104 2.26 -7.46 -2.97
N LEU A 105 3.10 -6.58 -3.51
CA LEU A 105 2.67 -5.42 -4.29
C LEU A 105 2.05 -5.81 -5.63
N ARG A 106 2.52 -6.89 -6.26
CA ARG A 106 1.91 -7.45 -7.47
C ARG A 106 0.46 -7.88 -7.21
N ARG A 107 0.21 -8.53 -6.07
CA ARG A 107 -1.15 -8.90 -5.64
C ARG A 107 -2.01 -7.65 -5.41
N LEU A 108 -1.45 -6.63 -4.78
CA LEU A 108 -2.14 -5.35 -4.56
C LEU A 108 -2.48 -4.68 -5.90
N PHE A 109 -1.53 -4.64 -6.84
CA PHE A 109 -1.73 -4.08 -8.17
C PHE A 109 -2.88 -4.77 -8.92
N ILE A 110 -2.87 -6.10 -8.96
CA ILE A 110 -3.97 -6.90 -9.55
C ILE A 110 -5.31 -6.57 -8.88
N ALA A 111 -5.34 -6.47 -7.55
CA ALA A 111 -6.57 -6.11 -6.84
C ALA A 111 -7.07 -4.70 -7.23
N THR A 112 -6.17 -3.72 -7.37
CA THR A 112 -6.54 -2.36 -7.78
C THR A 112 -7.02 -2.28 -9.23
N GLU A 113 -6.43 -3.05 -10.15
CA GLU A 113 -6.85 -3.11 -11.55
C GLU A 113 -8.25 -3.73 -11.70
N LEU A 114 -8.52 -4.79 -10.93
CA LEU A 114 -9.85 -5.37 -10.84
C LEU A 114 -10.85 -4.34 -10.29
N LEU A 115 -10.53 -3.65 -9.19
CA LEU A 115 -11.39 -2.60 -8.62
C LEU A 115 -11.70 -1.49 -9.64
N ASN A 116 -10.71 -1.05 -10.41
CA ASN A 116 -10.90 -0.06 -11.47
C ASN A 116 -11.82 -0.57 -12.59
N SER A 117 -11.67 -1.84 -12.98
CA SER A 117 -12.43 -2.46 -14.07
C SER A 117 -13.88 -2.74 -13.69
N TYR A 118 -14.10 -3.17 -12.44
CA TYR A 118 -15.43 -3.49 -11.94
C TYR A 118 -16.17 -2.29 -11.36
N SER A 119 -15.50 -1.21 -10.93
CA SER A 119 -16.21 0.02 -10.52
C SER A 119 -17.07 0.63 -11.65
N ILE A 120 -16.89 0.20 -12.90
CA ILE A 120 -17.71 0.57 -14.06
C ILE A 120 -19.02 -0.24 -14.11
N ARG A 121 -19.02 -1.46 -13.52
CA ARG A 121 -20.14 -2.42 -13.52
C ARG A 121 -20.73 -2.46 -12.10
N LYS A 122 -21.92 -1.90 -11.88
CA LYS A 122 -22.56 -1.74 -10.56
C LYS A 122 -23.01 -3.07 -9.91
N GLU A 123 -22.09 -4.00 -9.66
CA GLU A 123 -22.37 -5.29 -9.02
C GLU A 123 -21.77 -5.34 -7.61
N ASP A 124 -22.64 -5.35 -6.59
CA ASP A 124 -22.24 -5.23 -5.18
C ASP A 124 -21.42 -6.44 -4.68
N ASN A 125 -21.77 -7.67 -5.09
CA ASN A 125 -21.04 -8.89 -4.69
C ASN A 125 -19.59 -8.94 -5.19
N ILE A 126 -19.28 -8.26 -6.30
CA ILE A 126 -17.91 -8.20 -6.83
C ILE A 126 -17.02 -7.35 -5.91
N ASN A 127 -17.59 -6.33 -5.26
CA ASN A 127 -16.81 -5.44 -4.41
C ASN A 127 -16.27 -6.16 -3.16
N GLU A 128 -17.05 -7.02 -2.51
CA GLU A 128 -16.65 -7.72 -1.27
C GLU A 128 -15.48 -8.70 -1.51
N THR A 129 -15.56 -9.46 -2.61
CA THR A 129 -14.47 -10.34 -3.05
C THR A 129 -13.19 -9.57 -3.39
N LEU A 130 -13.30 -8.37 -3.96
CA LEU A 130 -12.14 -7.52 -4.28
C LEU A 130 -11.53 -6.86 -3.04
N VAL A 131 -12.34 -6.58 -2.02
CA VAL A 131 -11.86 -6.14 -0.70
C VAL A 131 -10.99 -7.22 -0.08
N ILE A 132 -11.46 -8.48 -0.04
CA ILE A 132 -10.69 -9.61 0.50
C ILE A 132 -9.35 -9.77 -0.25
N ARG A 133 -9.32 -9.64 -1.58
CA ARG A 133 -8.04 -9.67 -2.35
C ARG A 133 -7.05 -8.61 -1.90
N THR A 134 -7.55 -7.40 -1.66
CA THR A 134 -6.71 -6.28 -1.24
C THR A 134 -6.19 -6.49 0.17
N LEU A 135 -7.04 -6.99 1.08
CA LEU A 135 -6.64 -7.36 2.43
C LEU A 135 -5.62 -8.51 2.42
N PHE A 136 -5.75 -9.49 1.53
CA PHE A 136 -4.73 -10.53 1.38
C PHE A 136 -3.37 -9.95 0.97
N ALA A 137 -3.34 -9.00 0.04
CA ALA A 137 -2.10 -8.29 -0.28
C ALA A 137 -1.53 -7.56 0.95
N GLY A 138 -2.38 -6.94 1.78
CA GLY A 138 -1.97 -6.32 3.04
C GLY A 138 -1.47 -7.28 4.11
N HIS A 139 -2.04 -8.48 4.15
CA HIS A 139 -1.57 -9.57 5.00
C HIS A 139 -0.16 -9.99 4.61
N LYS A 140 0.09 -10.16 3.30
CA LYS A 140 1.43 -10.46 2.77
C LYS A 140 2.42 -9.32 3.03
N LEU A 141 2.04 -8.06 2.76
CA LEU A 141 2.89 -6.89 3.04
C LEU A 141 3.22 -6.73 4.53
N SER A 142 2.35 -7.17 5.43
CA SER A 142 2.60 -7.17 6.88
C SER A 142 3.55 -8.30 7.33
N HIS A 143 3.69 -9.37 6.55
CA HIS A 143 4.60 -10.49 6.81
C HIS A 143 5.98 -10.31 6.19
N CYS A 144 6.10 -9.45 5.16
CA CYS A 144 7.33 -9.19 4.46
C CYS A 144 8.36 -8.50 5.36
N ASP A 145 9.52 -9.10 5.48
CA ASP A 145 10.74 -8.43 5.93
C ASP A 145 11.51 -7.99 4.66
N PRO A 146 11.74 -6.69 4.43
CA PRO A 146 12.42 -6.23 3.22
C PRO A 146 13.83 -6.81 3.13
N THR A 147 14.09 -7.63 2.12
CA THR A 147 15.38 -8.27 1.85
C THR A 147 15.74 -8.12 0.38
N THR A 148 17.02 -8.21 0.02
CA THR A 148 17.48 -8.12 -1.38
C THR A 148 18.61 -9.11 -1.61
N ASN A 149 18.60 -9.78 -2.77
CA ASN A 149 19.65 -10.69 -3.20
C ASN A 149 20.73 -9.99 -4.05
N SER A 150 20.67 -8.66 -4.20
CA SER A 150 21.57 -7.92 -5.08
C SER A 150 23.00 -7.87 -4.51
N PRO A 151 24.00 -8.40 -5.23
CA PRO A 151 25.40 -8.32 -4.80
C PRO A 151 26.06 -6.96 -5.11
N ASN A 152 25.42 -6.07 -5.89
CA ASN A 152 26.10 -4.97 -6.60
C ASN A 152 25.58 -3.54 -6.34
N ILE A 153 24.72 -3.34 -5.35
CA ILE A 153 24.43 -2.02 -4.75
C ILE A 153 24.29 -2.27 -3.25
N ALA A 154 24.73 -1.34 -2.40
CA ALA A 154 24.66 -1.49 -0.94
C ALA A 154 23.26 -2.00 -0.55
N ALA A 155 23.16 -3.26 -0.11
CA ALA A 155 21.91 -3.97 0.09
C ALA A 155 20.90 -3.16 0.92
N GLU A 156 21.43 -2.34 1.82
CA GLU A 156 20.70 -1.37 2.64
C GLU A 156 19.83 -0.38 1.83
N HIS A 157 20.27 0.10 0.66
CA HIS A 157 19.47 1.03 -0.16
C HIS A 157 18.25 0.35 -0.79
N ASN A 158 18.43 -0.83 -1.35
CA ASN A 158 17.32 -1.60 -1.91
C ASN A 158 16.34 -2.03 -0.81
N ILE A 159 16.85 -2.44 0.36
CA ILE A 159 16.02 -2.76 1.54
C ILE A 159 15.14 -1.57 1.94
N ARG A 160 15.69 -0.35 1.98
CA ARG A 160 14.93 0.86 2.32
C ARG A 160 13.93 1.26 1.25
N MET A 161 14.24 1.07 -0.04
CA MET A 161 13.28 1.25 -1.13
C MET A 161 12.13 0.26 -0.99
N LEU A 162 12.42 -1.02 -0.80
CA LEU A 162 11.41 -2.06 -0.59
C LEU A 162 10.55 -1.74 0.65
N GLU A 163 11.14 -1.27 1.74
CA GLU A 163 10.38 -0.85 2.92
C GLU A 163 9.47 0.35 2.61
N SER A 164 9.95 1.33 1.87
CA SER A 164 9.15 2.50 1.46
C SER A 164 7.99 2.08 0.57
N MET A 165 8.20 1.16 -0.37
CA MET A 165 7.15 0.60 -1.21
C MET A 165 6.15 -0.24 -0.40
N ARG A 166 6.62 -1.02 0.58
CA ARG A 166 5.78 -1.81 1.48
C ARG A 166 4.83 -0.91 2.27
N LEU A 167 5.37 0.12 2.94
CA LEU A 167 4.60 1.11 3.69
C LEU A 167 3.61 1.88 2.79
N THR A 168 4.01 2.19 1.56
CA THR A 168 3.15 2.83 0.57
C THR A 168 1.98 1.92 0.15
N GLY A 169 2.24 0.64 -0.09
CA GLY A 169 1.20 -0.36 -0.36
C GLY A 169 0.21 -0.47 0.80
N MET A 170 0.70 -0.45 2.05
CA MET A 170 -0.15 -0.42 3.24
C MET A 170 -1.04 0.83 3.29
N LEU A 171 -0.51 2.02 2.96
CA LEU A 171 -1.30 3.24 2.85
C LEU A 171 -2.39 3.13 1.76
N VAL A 172 -2.09 2.52 0.60
CA VAL A 172 -3.10 2.25 -0.44
C VAL A 172 -4.22 1.37 0.12
N ILE A 173 -3.91 0.25 0.76
CA ILE A 173 -4.92 -0.65 1.35
C ILE A 173 -5.82 0.08 2.36
N PHE A 174 -5.23 0.87 3.25
CA PHE A 174 -6.01 1.56 4.27
C PHE A 174 -6.74 2.81 3.78
N THR A 175 -6.36 3.41 2.66
CA THR A 175 -7.12 4.51 2.06
C THR A 175 -8.34 4.00 1.29
N THR A 176 -8.25 2.80 0.71
CA THR A 176 -9.32 2.23 -0.12
C THR A 176 -10.39 1.53 0.71
N HIS A 177 -10.02 0.94 1.84
CA HIS A 177 -10.95 0.21 2.72
C HIS A 177 -11.40 1.07 3.90
N LEU A 178 -12.60 0.83 4.44
CA LEU A 178 -13.14 1.46 5.67
C LEU A 178 -13.23 3.00 5.69
N LYS A 179 -13.96 3.61 4.75
CA LYS A 179 -14.25 5.06 4.78
C LYS A 179 -14.93 5.53 6.07
N ALA A 180 -15.58 4.63 6.82
CA ALA A 180 -16.29 4.92 8.06
C ALA A 180 -15.46 4.72 9.35
N THR A 181 -14.22 4.24 9.26
CA THR A 181 -13.39 3.94 10.45
C THR A 181 -12.40 5.07 10.72
N ARG A 182 -12.29 5.49 11.99
CA ARG A 182 -11.25 6.46 12.40
C ARG A 182 -9.88 5.79 12.32
N LYS A 183 -9.01 6.31 11.44
CA LYS A 183 -7.67 5.77 11.13
C LYS A 183 -6.54 6.76 11.30
N LYS A 184 -6.80 7.90 11.94
CA LYS A 184 -5.83 9.00 12.02
C LYS A 184 -4.48 8.52 12.56
N ASP A 185 -4.50 7.71 13.61
CA ASP A 185 -3.27 7.25 14.28
C ASP A 185 -2.51 6.23 13.42
N LEU A 186 -3.24 5.34 12.72
CA LEU A 186 -2.65 4.42 11.74
C LEU A 186 -1.99 5.17 10.57
N PHE A 187 -2.70 6.15 10.01
CA PHE A 187 -2.17 6.99 8.94
C PHE A 187 -0.98 7.81 9.41
N GLU A 188 -1.03 8.35 10.63
CA GLU A 188 0.10 9.04 11.25
C GLU A 188 1.31 8.11 11.37
N GLU A 189 1.15 6.91 11.90
CA GLU A 189 2.25 5.95 12.09
C GLU A 189 2.87 5.50 10.77
N LEU A 190 2.04 5.08 9.80
CA LEU A 190 2.51 4.63 8.49
C LEU A 190 3.20 5.75 7.72
N SER A 191 2.61 6.95 7.68
CA SER A 191 3.20 8.07 6.95
C SER A 191 4.46 8.62 7.63
N LYS A 192 4.50 8.63 8.97
CA LYS A 192 5.72 8.97 9.73
C LYS A 192 6.83 7.97 9.45
N SER A 193 6.54 6.67 9.52
CA SER A 193 7.51 5.62 9.20
C SER A 193 8.03 5.76 7.78
N LEU A 194 7.14 6.00 6.80
CA LEU A 194 7.51 6.23 5.41
C LEU A 194 8.43 7.45 5.26
N GLU A 195 8.08 8.59 5.87
CA GLU A 195 8.91 9.79 5.86
C GLU A 195 10.30 9.53 6.47
N VAL A 196 10.38 8.80 7.58
CA VAL A 196 11.66 8.43 8.22
C VAL A 196 12.52 7.58 7.28
N GLN A 197 11.94 6.58 6.61
CA GLN A 197 12.68 5.72 5.67
C GLN A 197 13.23 6.51 4.48
N LEU A 198 12.39 7.39 3.92
CA LEU A 198 12.76 8.21 2.78
C LEU A 198 13.84 9.25 3.14
N ARG A 199 13.70 9.92 4.29
CA ARG A 199 14.69 10.91 4.77
C ARG A 199 15.99 10.27 5.24
N SER A 200 15.95 9.08 5.82
CA SER A 200 17.18 8.37 6.22
C SER A 200 18.01 7.97 4.99
N SER A 201 17.35 7.87 3.84
CA SER A 201 17.98 7.64 2.53
C SER A 201 18.48 8.95 1.87
N ALA A 202 18.43 10.08 2.57
CA ALA A 202 18.70 11.42 2.04
C ALA A 202 20.09 11.62 1.38
N PRO A 203 21.20 11.12 1.94
CA PRO A 203 22.52 11.30 1.32
C PRO A 203 22.66 10.55 -0.01
N ALA A 204 21.79 9.58 -0.27
CA ALA A 204 21.73 8.78 -1.48
C ALA A 204 20.61 9.24 -2.44
N LEU A 205 19.96 10.40 -2.18
CA LEU A 205 18.79 10.89 -2.92
C LEU A 205 19.04 11.05 -4.41
N GLU A 206 20.12 11.74 -4.76
CA GLU A 206 20.40 12.09 -6.15
C GLU A 206 20.79 10.86 -6.99
N THR A 207 21.37 9.83 -6.35
CA THR A 207 21.87 8.63 -7.03
C THR A 207 20.90 7.44 -6.96
N CYS A 208 20.23 7.21 -5.83
CA CYS A 208 19.34 6.06 -5.63
C CYS A 208 17.89 6.35 -6.05
N TRP A 209 17.36 7.55 -5.82
CA TRP A 209 16.01 7.87 -6.32
C TRP A 209 16.00 8.04 -7.83
N GLY A 210 17.11 8.49 -8.42
CA GLY A 210 17.27 8.62 -9.86
C GLY A 210 16.95 7.34 -10.63
N GLN A 211 17.23 6.17 -10.04
CA GLN A 211 16.96 4.86 -10.67
C GLN A 211 15.48 4.47 -10.65
N TYR A 212 14.71 4.99 -9.68
CA TYR A 212 13.33 4.57 -9.42
C TYR A 212 12.36 5.76 -9.35
N LEU A 213 12.61 6.81 -10.14
CA LEU A 213 11.87 8.09 -10.06
C LEU A 213 10.35 7.91 -10.21
N GLU A 214 9.88 7.03 -11.08
CA GLU A 214 8.45 6.77 -11.24
C GLU A 214 7.82 6.12 -9.99
N ILE A 215 8.53 5.17 -9.35
CA ILE A 215 8.11 4.56 -8.08
C ILE A 215 8.08 5.63 -6.99
N MET A 216 9.10 6.50 -6.95
CA MET A 216 9.17 7.59 -5.98
C MET A 216 8.02 8.58 -6.13
N MET A 217 7.61 8.90 -7.37
CA MET A 217 6.41 9.70 -7.61
C MET A 217 5.18 9.05 -6.99
N TRP A 218 4.95 7.75 -7.24
CA TRP A 218 3.85 7.03 -6.62
C TRP A 218 3.91 7.06 -5.08
N ILE A 219 5.08 6.81 -4.49
CA ILE A 219 5.31 6.89 -3.04
C ILE A 219 4.94 8.27 -2.48
N PHE A 220 5.39 9.36 -3.11
CA PHE A 220 5.12 10.71 -2.58
C PHE A 220 3.66 11.10 -2.70
N PHE A 221 2.97 10.73 -3.78
CA PHE A 221 1.55 11.00 -3.93
C PHE A 221 0.71 10.26 -2.88
N VAL A 222 0.96 8.96 -2.71
CA VAL A 222 0.29 8.15 -1.68
C VAL A 222 0.66 8.66 -0.28
N GLY A 223 1.92 9.00 -0.05
CA GLY A 223 2.40 9.56 1.21
C GLY A 223 1.72 10.88 1.56
N ALA A 224 1.60 11.81 0.61
CA ALA A 224 0.88 13.07 0.78
C ALA A 224 -0.59 12.82 1.13
N HIS A 225 -1.25 11.95 0.38
CA HIS A 225 -2.66 11.63 0.57
C HIS A 225 -2.94 10.92 1.90
N GLY A 226 -2.07 10.00 2.30
CA GLY A 226 -2.17 9.21 3.53
C GLY A 226 -1.66 9.91 4.79
N SER A 227 -1.16 11.15 4.69
CA SER A 227 -0.61 11.88 5.85
C SER A 227 -1.67 12.78 6.49
N PRO A 228 -1.92 12.67 7.81
CA PRO A 228 -2.77 13.63 8.51
C PRO A 228 -2.00 14.88 8.99
N ASN A 229 -0.66 14.88 8.87
CA ASN A 229 0.22 15.96 9.32
C ASN A 229 0.56 16.94 8.20
N VAL A 230 0.19 18.22 8.36
CA VAL A 230 0.40 19.26 7.33
C VAL A 230 1.86 19.44 6.94
N ARG A 231 2.82 19.38 7.88
CA ARG A 231 4.25 19.54 7.56
C ARG A 231 4.75 18.38 6.70
N ARG A 232 4.30 17.17 7.00
CA ARG A 232 4.63 15.96 6.22
C ARG A 232 4.02 16.01 4.83
N ILE A 233 2.76 16.44 4.71
CA ILE A 233 2.10 16.67 3.42
C ILE A 233 2.93 17.64 2.57
N LEU A 234 3.34 18.78 3.12
CA LEU A 234 4.14 19.77 2.39
C LEU A 234 5.49 19.21 1.93
N TRP A 235 6.16 18.39 2.77
CA TRP A 235 7.40 17.73 2.38
C TRP A 235 7.21 16.73 1.23
N PHE A 236 6.12 15.95 1.24
CA PHE A 236 5.79 15.08 0.10
C PHE A 236 5.51 15.88 -1.17
N ILE A 237 4.71 16.94 -1.07
CA ILE A 237 4.37 17.86 -2.18
C ILE A 237 5.64 18.47 -2.81
N GLU A 238 6.61 18.88 -2.00
CA GLU A 238 7.88 19.41 -2.50
C GLU A 238 8.64 18.37 -3.33
N ASN A 239 8.65 17.11 -2.89
CA ASN A 239 9.33 16.03 -3.61
C ASN A 239 8.56 15.57 -4.86
N ILE A 240 7.22 15.72 -4.89
CA ILE A 240 6.43 15.54 -6.13
C ILE A 240 6.88 16.56 -7.19
N HIS A 241 7.02 17.83 -6.82
CA HIS A 241 7.49 18.86 -7.75
C HIS A 241 8.90 18.57 -8.27
N ARG A 242 9.83 18.19 -7.38
CA ARG A 242 11.20 17.82 -7.77
C ARG A 242 11.22 16.62 -8.71
N GLY A 243 10.48 15.55 -8.38
CA GLY A 243 10.38 14.36 -9.22
C GLY A 243 9.75 14.64 -10.58
N ALA A 244 8.72 15.48 -10.61
CA ALA A 244 8.07 15.93 -11.85
C ALA A 244 9.03 16.67 -12.77
N HIS A 245 9.83 17.60 -12.23
CA HIS A 245 10.83 18.34 -12.99
C HIS A 245 11.89 17.40 -13.59
N ILE A 246 12.42 16.46 -12.81
CA ILE A 246 13.44 15.50 -13.28
C ILE A 246 12.87 14.58 -14.38
N LEU A 247 11.61 14.16 -14.25
CA LEU A 247 10.92 13.32 -15.24
C LEU A 247 10.38 14.12 -16.44
N GLY A 248 10.48 15.45 -16.45
CA GLY A 248 9.92 16.30 -17.51
C GLY A 248 8.38 16.26 -17.58
N ILE A 249 7.71 16.01 -16.45
CA ILE A 249 6.26 15.95 -16.35
C ILE A 249 5.73 17.38 -16.15
N ASN A 250 4.99 17.88 -17.12
CA ASN A 250 4.54 19.26 -17.16
C ASN A 250 3.05 19.44 -16.80
N ASN A 251 2.29 18.34 -16.72
CA ASN A 251 0.87 18.41 -16.42
C ASN A 251 0.37 17.15 -15.69
N TRP A 252 -0.81 17.30 -15.08
CA TRP A 252 -1.47 16.24 -14.33
C TRP A 252 -1.73 14.98 -15.18
N MET A 253 -2.05 15.12 -16.46
CA MET A 253 -2.33 13.97 -17.32
C MET A 253 -1.12 13.05 -17.47
N GLN A 254 0.07 13.63 -17.64
CA GLN A 254 1.34 12.89 -17.67
C GLN A 254 1.64 12.24 -16.32
N ALA A 255 1.45 12.97 -15.21
CA ALA A 255 1.64 12.41 -13.87
C ALA A 255 0.70 11.22 -13.63
N ARG A 256 -0.58 11.37 -13.99
CA ARG A 256 -1.61 10.33 -13.86
C ARG A 256 -1.27 9.07 -14.65
N ILE A 257 -0.70 9.20 -15.86
CA ILE A 257 -0.24 8.04 -16.65
C ILE A 257 0.80 7.24 -15.88
N ILE A 258 1.78 7.91 -15.25
CA ILE A 258 2.82 7.25 -14.45
C ILE A 258 2.22 6.61 -13.20
N LEU A 259 1.37 7.33 -12.46
CA LEU A 259 0.79 6.85 -11.21
C LEU A 259 -0.08 5.60 -11.41
N LYS A 260 -0.76 5.49 -12.55
CA LYS A 260 -1.56 4.31 -12.92
C LYS A 260 -0.75 3.06 -13.26
N ARG A 261 0.58 3.16 -13.36
CA ARG A 261 1.46 2.00 -13.53
C ARG A 261 1.71 1.26 -12.20
N PHE A 262 1.28 1.83 -11.08
CA PHE A 262 1.41 1.29 -9.73
C PHE A 262 0.03 1.05 -9.11
N PRO A 263 -0.07 0.41 -7.93
CA PRO A 263 -1.35 0.25 -7.25
C PRO A 263 -2.09 1.57 -7.09
N TYR A 264 -3.21 1.69 -7.79
CA TYR A 264 -3.93 2.95 -7.98
C TYR A 264 -5.41 2.69 -8.16
N ILE A 265 -6.26 3.29 -7.32
CA ILE A 265 -7.73 3.21 -7.49
C ILE A 265 -8.27 4.55 -7.96
N THR A 266 -8.84 4.56 -9.16
CA THR A 266 -9.25 5.77 -9.88
C THR A 266 -10.25 6.60 -9.07
N LYS A 267 -11.27 5.96 -8.50
CA LYS A 267 -12.33 6.65 -7.76
C LYS A 267 -11.86 7.26 -6.44
N GLU A 268 -10.78 6.72 -5.86
CA GLU A 268 -10.22 7.14 -4.58
C GLU A 268 -9.13 8.20 -4.78
N PHE A 269 -8.28 8.04 -5.80
CA PHE A 269 -7.07 8.85 -5.94
C PHE A 269 -7.14 9.94 -7.01
N ASP A 270 -7.90 9.80 -8.12
CA ASP A 270 -7.82 10.76 -9.25
C ASP A 270 -7.97 12.21 -8.78
N LYS A 271 -9.04 12.51 -8.04
CA LYS A 271 -9.29 13.89 -7.62
C LYS A 271 -8.31 14.36 -6.53
N ALA A 272 -8.07 13.53 -5.53
CA ALA A 272 -7.19 13.88 -4.42
C ALA A 272 -5.73 14.10 -4.88
N PHE A 273 -5.26 13.29 -5.83
CA PHE A 273 -3.93 13.44 -6.39
C PHE A 273 -3.85 14.63 -7.35
N GLU A 274 -4.90 14.89 -8.15
CA GLU A 274 -4.96 16.12 -8.94
C GLU A 274 -4.84 17.38 -8.05
N ASP A 275 -5.56 17.41 -6.93
CA ASP A 275 -5.50 18.53 -5.99
C ASP A 275 -4.10 18.65 -5.33
N THR A 276 -3.46 17.51 -5.05
CA THR A 276 -2.06 17.44 -4.57
C THR A 276 -1.07 17.97 -5.61
N TRP A 277 -1.25 17.59 -6.88
CA TRP A 277 -0.45 18.06 -8.02
C TRP A 277 -0.59 19.57 -8.21
N ASN A 278 -1.81 20.09 -8.18
CA ASN A 278 -2.05 21.53 -8.31
C ASN A 278 -1.39 22.29 -7.14
N SER A 279 -1.44 21.74 -5.93
CA SER A 279 -0.79 22.31 -4.75
C SER A 279 0.74 22.36 -4.87
N SER A 280 1.36 21.35 -5.50
CA SER A 280 2.82 21.32 -5.71
C SER A 280 3.31 22.42 -6.66
N HIS A 281 2.49 22.82 -7.62
CA HIS A 281 2.83 23.87 -8.59
C HIS A 281 2.50 25.27 -8.07
N LEU A 282 1.49 25.42 -7.21
CA LEU A 282 1.17 26.68 -6.55
C LEU A 282 2.23 27.10 -5.51
N GLY A 283 2.87 26.13 -4.85
CA GLY A 283 3.99 26.39 -3.94
C GLY A 283 5.24 26.92 -4.64
N ALA A 284 5.53 26.41 -5.85
CA ALA A 284 6.67 26.82 -6.66
C ALA A 284 6.57 28.28 -7.14
N LEU A 285 5.37 28.72 -7.55
CA LEU A 285 5.11 30.10 -8.00
C LEU A 285 5.33 31.14 -6.88
N LYS A 286 5.12 30.78 -5.61
CA LYS A 286 5.37 31.69 -4.47
C LYS A 286 6.85 31.81 -4.11
N GLN A 287 7.69 30.83 -4.46
CA GLN A 287 9.13 30.85 -4.17
C GLN A 287 9.95 31.57 -5.26
N THR A 288 9.44 31.66 -6.49
CA THR A 288 10.07 32.43 -7.59
C THR A 288 9.71 33.92 -7.60
N SER A 289 8.94 34.38 -6.61
CA SER A 289 8.42 35.75 -6.50
C SER A 289 9.12 36.58 -5.39
N ILE A 290 10.29 36.15 -4.93
CA ILE A 290 11.12 36.84 -3.92
C ILE A 290 12.49 37.14 -4.53
#